data_AF-A0A957Z4Q0-F1
#
_entry.id   AF-A0A957Z4Q0-F1
#
_cell.length_a   1.000
_cell.length_b   1.000
_cell.length_c   1.000
_cell.angle_alpha   90.00
_cell.angle_beta   90.00
_cell.angle_gamma   90.00
#
_symmetry.space_group_name_H-M   'P 1'
#
loop_
_entity.id
_entity.type
_entity.pdbx_description
1 polymer ?
#
loop_
_entity_poly.entity_id
_entity_poly.type
_entity_poly.pdbx_seq_one_letter_code
_entity_poly.pdbx_strand_id
1 'polypeptide(L)'
;HFACVNCGTSIPEIEPRTFSFNSPHGACPACHGLGVLQEFDPELILDDTRTLHDGAVIPWRRQSNNDDNGGYYRQLLAAVAKTFAIPPNVPVGELSLKQRDILIYGPPAKKERIRIDYTTGRGENRYYETNFNGIIPNLQRRYDETSSDYIRNKLEEFMSVRPCPVCGGRRLRPAALAVTLMGMNIVEITDLPVGDSVRWAQWLQGDGPRPDFVPATADANVDLANLDVAHTAVFGNGASAASESATTNGDQPAGASDRQSPLSTRQITIANQVLKEIVARLGFMVNVGLDYLSLSRSAATLSGGESQRIRLATQIGSQLMGVLYILDEPSIGLHQRDNARLIETLQNMRDLGNTVLVVEHDEDTIRTADWVVDMGPGAGEHGGEVVCSAAQQDFIHSQESLTAQYLRGERRIQVPAQRREGNGNFIHVRGANENNLKNVDVRIPLGKFVAITGVSGSGKSTLVVEVLYKKLAQLMYRAKARPGRHRALDGIEFLDKVIDID
;
A
#
# COMPACT_ATOMS: atom_id res chain seq x y z
N HIS A 1 -32.24 -13.86 14.62
CA HIS A 1 -31.61 -12.60 14.16
C HIS A 1 -30.93 -11.92 15.34
N PHE A 2 -29.69 -11.48 15.17
CA PHE A 2 -29.00 -10.71 16.20
C PHE A 2 -29.57 -9.28 16.21
N ALA A 3 -29.99 -8.80 17.39
CA ALA A 3 -30.48 -7.44 17.56
C ALA A 3 -29.94 -6.84 18.86
N CYS A 4 -29.55 -5.57 18.81
CA CYS A 4 -29.09 -4.84 19.99
C CYS A 4 -30.27 -4.60 20.95
N VAL A 5 -30.12 -5.04 22.19
CA VAL A 5 -31.14 -4.89 23.25
C VAL A 5 -31.43 -3.42 23.60
N ASN A 6 -30.45 -2.53 23.39
CA ASN A 6 -30.57 -1.12 23.78
C ASN A 6 -31.16 -0.22 22.68
N CYS A 7 -30.85 -0.51 21.41
CA CYS A 7 -31.24 0.37 20.29
C CYS A 7 -32.03 -0.33 19.19
N GLY A 8 -32.32 -1.64 19.32
CA GLY A 8 -33.11 -2.41 18.36
C GLY A 8 -32.44 -2.62 16.99
N THR A 9 -31.20 -2.13 16.80
CA THR A 9 -30.46 -2.32 15.55
C THR A 9 -30.19 -3.80 15.34
N SER A 10 -30.67 -4.35 14.23
CA SER A 10 -30.45 -5.75 13.85
C SER A 10 -29.30 -5.90 12.86
N ILE A 11 -28.56 -6.99 13.02
CA ILE A 11 -27.54 -7.41 12.06
C ILE A 11 -28.14 -8.57 11.25
N PRO A 12 -28.03 -8.56 9.92
CA PRO A 12 -28.42 -9.70 9.09
C PRO A 12 -27.62 -10.95 9.48
N GLU A 13 -28.04 -12.11 8.97
CA GLU A 13 -27.32 -13.35 9.23
C GLU A 13 -25.84 -13.24 8.82
N ILE A 14 -24.95 -13.74 9.69
CA ILE A 14 -23.51 -13.65 9.49
C ILE A 14 -23.08 -14.81 8.61
N GLU A 15 -22.67 -14.50 7.39
CA GLU A 15 -22.20 -15.46 6.41
C GLU A 15 -20.86 -15.00 5.82
N PRO A 16 -20.05 -15.87 5.20
CA PRO A 16 -18.78 -15.47 4.58
C PRO A 16 -18.89 -14.29 3.60
N ARG A 17 -19.98 -14.20 2.83
CA ARG A 17 -20.24 -13.08 1.89
C ARG A 17 -20.42 -11.73 2.59
N THR A 18 -20.81 -11.71 3.86
CA THR A 18 -20.91 -10.49 4.68
C THR A 18 -19.54 -9.84 4.87
N PHE A 19 -18.45 -10.62 4.81
CA PHE A 19 -17.07 -10.16 4.96
C PHE A 19 -16.36 -9.93 3.62
N SER A 20 -17.05 -10.10 2.49
CA SER A 20 -16.46 -9.89 1.16
C SER A 20 -16.75 -8.47 0.66
N PHE A 21 -15.69 -7.69 0.43
CA PHE A 21 -15.79 -6.38 -0.23
C PHE A 21 -16.10 -6.51 -1.74
N ASN A 22 -16.01 -7.71 -2.31
CA ASN A 22 -16.41 -7.99 -3.69
C ASN A 22 -17.90 -8.38 -3.79
N SER A 23 -18.60 -8.48 -2.66
CA SER A 23 -20.03 -8.79 -2.61
C SER A 23 -20.84 -7.56 -2.19
N PRO A 24 -21.97 -7.24 -2.84
CA PRO A 24 -22.85 -6.14 -2.40
C PRO A 24 -23.33 -6.27 -0.95
N HIS A 25 -23.34 -7.48 -0.40
CA HIS A 25 -23.71 -7.77 0.99
C HIS A 25 -22.70 -7.23 2.01
N GLY A 26 -21.41 -7.34 1.72
CA GLY A 26 -20.32 -6.90 2.60
C GLY A 26 -19.71 -5.54 2.23
N ALA A 27 -19.75 -5.19 0.94
CA ALA A 27 -19.10 -3.99 0.40
C ALA A 27 -19.69 -2.69 0.97
N CYS A 28 -18.81 -1.74 1.27
CA CYS A 28 -19.19 -0.36 1.60
C CYS A 28 -19.98 0.23 0.43
N PRO A 29 -21.20 0.75 0.66
CA PRO A 29 -22.07 1.23 -0.42
C PRO A 29 -21.55 2.51 -1.08
N ALA A 30 -20.75 3.33 -0.37
CA ALA A 30 -20.26 4.60 -0.88
C ALA A 30 -19.12 4.44 -1.89
N CYS A 31 -18.27 3.42 -1.73
CA CYS A 31 -17.13 3.16 -2.62
C CYS A 31 -17.23 1.81 -3.33
N HIS A 32 -18.38 1.12 -3.24
CA HIS A 32 -18.60 -0.21 -3.81
C HIS A 32 -17.48 -1.23 -3.50
N GLY A 33 -16.94 -1.19 -2.28
CA GLY A 33 -15.84 -2.09 -1.88
C GLY A 33 -14.44 -1.72 -2.36
N LEU A 34 -14.25 -0.63 -3.11
CA LEU A 34 -12.92 -0.18 -3.55
C LEU A 34 -12.07 0.35 -2.37
N GLY A 35 -12.72 0.98 -1.39
CA GLY A 35 -12.09 1.62 -0.24
C GLY A 35 -11.57 3.02 -0.54
N VAL A 36 -11.52 3.40 -1.81
CA VAL A 36 -11.06 4.70 -2.27
C VAL A 36 -12.10 5.35 -3.17
N LEU A 37 -12.06 6.67 -3.25
CA LEU A 37 -12.79 7.48 -4.21
C LEU A 37 -11.79 8.29 -5.03
N GLN A 38 -12.12 8.56 -6.29
CA GLN A 38 -11.40 9.52 -7.12
C GLN A 38 -12.01 10.89 -6.86
N GLU A 39 -11.21 11.85 -6.41
CA GLU A 39 -11.64 13.22 -6.13
C GLU A 39 -10.68 14.21 -6.76
N PHE A 40 -11.20 15.34 -7.24
CA PHE A 40 -10.39 16.44 -7.76
C PHE A 40 -9.42 16.99 -6.71
N ASP A 41 -8.13 17.04 -7.05
CA ASP A 41 -7.08 17.50 -6.13
C ASP A 41 -6.72 18.97 -6.40
N PRO A 42 -6.89 19.88 -5.42
CA PRO A 42 -6.46 21.27 -5.55
C PRO A 42 -5.00 21.43 -5.98
N GLU A 43 -4.09 20.55 -5.53
CA GLU A 43 -2.66 20.61 -5.87
C GLU A 43 -2.40 20.29 -7.36
N LEU A 44 -3.29 19.52 -8.00
CA LEU A 44 -3.20 19.20 -9.44
C LEU A 44 -3.96 20.22 -10.30
N ILE A 45 -4.86 20.98 -9.70
CA ILE A 45 -5.71 21.96 -10.40
C ILE A 45 -5.08 23.35 -10.43
N LEU A 46 -4.36 23.73 -9.37
CA LEU A 46 -3.79 25.07 -9.20
C LEU A 46 -2.27 25.05 -9.31
N ASP A 47 -1.74 25.99 -10.08
CA ASP A 47 -0.31 26.31 -10.13
C ASP A 47 -0.04 27.48 -9.19
N ASP A 48 0.47 27.16 -8.00
CA ASP A 48 0.69 28.14 -6.91
C ASP A 48 1.73 29.22 -7.28
N THR A 49 2.55 29.00 -8.32
CA THR A 49 3.56 29.96 -8.78
C THR A 49 3.02 31.04 -9.72
N ARG A 50 1.79 30.86 -10.23
CA ARG A 50 1.18 31.75 -11.24
C ARG A 50 0.03 32.55 -10.69
N THR A 51 -0.24 33.67 -11.36
CA THR A 51 -1.40 34.53 -11.08
C THR A 51 -2.65 34.00 -11.79
N LEU A 52 -3.84 34.45 -11.38
CA LEU A 52 -5.09 34.08 -12.06
C LEU A 52 -5.10 34.52 -13.54
N HIS A 53 -4.48 35.66 -13.86
CA HIS A 53 -4.37 36.15 -15.23
C HIS A 53 -3.36 35.38 -16.10
N ASP A 54 -2.34 34.80 -15.48
CA ASP A 54 -1.34 33.95 -16.13
C ASP A 54 -1.73 32.46 -16.14
N GLY A 55 -3.02 32.18 -15.92
CA GLY A 55 -3.58 30.84 -16.03
C GLY A 55 -3.22 29.94 -14.86
N ALA A 56 -3.28 30.41 -13.62
CA ALA A 56 -3.06 29.55 -12.46
C ALA A 56 -3.99 28.32 -12.38
N VAL A 57 -5.21 28.40 -12.95
CA VAL A 57 -6.15 27.26 -13.00
C VAL A 57 -5.84 26.36 -14.20
N ILE A 58 -5.15 25.25 -13.96
CA ILE A 58 -4.59 24.36 -14.99
C ILE A 58 -5.68 23.79 -15.94
N PRO A 59 -6.81 23.25 -15.45
CA PRO A 59 -7.85 22.68 -16.33
C PRO A 59 -8.50 23.71 -17.27
N TRP A 60 -8.36 24.99 -16.96
CA TRP A 60 -8.94 26.10 -17.73
C TRP A 60 -7.88 26.85 -18.55
N ARG A 61 -6.64 26.34 -18.60
CA ARG A 61 -5.59 26.87 -19.49
C ARG A 61 -5.95 26.61 -20.95
N ARG A 62 -5.72 27.60 -21.81
CA ARG A 62 -5.79 27.43 -23.27
C ARG A 62 -4.73 26.42 -23.70
N GLN A 63 -5.15 25.31 -24.31
CA GLN A 63 -4.25 24.34 -24.93
C GLN A 63 -4.18 24.44 -26.47
N SER A 64 -5.03 25.24 -27.13
CA SER A 64 -4.97 25.43 -28.60
C SER A 64 -5.66 26.72 -29.07
N ASN A 65 -5.24 27.23 -30.24
CA ASN A 65 -5.78 28.43 -30.91
C ASN A 65 -7.24 28.31 -31.39
N ASN A 66 -7.84 27.11 -31.34
CA ASN A 66 -9.22 26.84 -31.80
C ASN A 66 -10.24 26.59 -30.66
N ASP A 67 -9.87 26.86 -29.40
CA ASP A 67 -10.78 26.63 -28.26
C ASP A 67 -11.38 27.97 -27.79
N ASP A 68 -12.60 28.27 -28.27
CA ASP A 68 -13.39 29.46 -27.89
C ASP A 68 -13.72 29.50 -26.38
N ASN A 69 -13.55 28.38 -25.66
CA ASN A 69 -13.82 28.26 -24.22
C ASN A 69 -12.80 28.96 -23.32
N GLY A 70 -11.60 29.26 -23.80
CA GLY A 70 -10.57 29.94 -23.00
C GLY A 70 -10.95 31.37 -22.59
N GLY A 71 -11.83 32.02 -23.37
CA GLY A 71 -12.34 33.35 -23.07
C GLY A 71 -13.33 33.35 -21.91
N TYR A 72 -14.24 32.37 -21.87
CA TYR A 72 -15.30 32.28 -20.86
C TYR A 72 -14.73 32.12 -19.45
N TYR A 73 -13.89 31.10 -19.22
CA TYR A 73 -13.33 30.84 -17.88
C TYR A 73 -12.40 31.96 -17.41
N ARG A 74 -11.66 32.60 -18.33
CA ARG A 74 -10.84 33.76 -18.01
C ARG A 74 -11.68 34.96 -17.57
N GLN A 75 -12.78 35.24 -18.27
CA GLN A 75 -13.73 36.31 -17.91
C GLN A 75 -14.44 36.01 -16.58
N LEU A 76 -14.84 34.75 -16.37
CA LEU A 76 -15.41 34.28 -15.12
C LEU A 76 -14.45 34.48 -13.95
N LEU A 77 -13.19 34.04 -14.06
CA LEU A 77 -12.17 34.23 -13.03
C LEU A 77 -11.90 35.70 -12.74
N ALA A 78 -11.87 36.56 -13.75
CA ALA A 78 -11.71 38.01 -13.56
C ALA A 78 -12.91 38.63 -12.82
N ALA A 79 -14.13 38.20 -13.14
CA ALA A 79 -15.33 38.65 -12.46
C ALA A 79 -15.39 38.17 -10.99
N VAL A 80 -15.06 36.90 -10.74
CA VAL A 80 -14.93 36.32 -9.40
C VAL A 80 -13.88 37.07 -8.58
N ALA A 81 -12.72 37.35 -9.18
CA ALA A 81 -11.64 38.09 -8.52
C ALA A 81 -12.08 39.50 -8.11
N LYS A 82 -12.82 40.19 -8.98
CA LYS A 82 -13.38 41.52 -8.69
C LYS A 82 -14.44 41.48 -7.58
N THR A 83 -15.38 40.54 -7.64
CA THR A 83 -16.50 40.45 -6.67
C THR A 83 -16.02 40.08 -5.27
N PHE A 84 -15.09 39.13 -5.16
CA PHE A 84 -14.62 38.61 -3.86
C PHE A 84 -13.31 39.24 -3.38
N ALA A 85 -12.86 40.32 -4.01
CA ALA A 85 -11.60 41.01 -3.68
C ALA A 85 -10.38 40.05 -3.62
N ILE A 86 -10.26 39.19 -4.63
CA ILE A 86 -9.11 38.29 -4.79
C ILE A 86 -8.11 39.00 -5.71
N PRO A 87 -6.87 39.28 -5.26
CA PRO A 87 -5.90 40.00 -6.07
C PRO A 87 -5.47 39.15 -7.28
N PRO A 88 -5.76 39.57 -8.52
CA PRO A 88 -5.61 38.69 -9.68
C PRO A 88 -4.19 38.66 -10.25
N ASN A 89 -3.31 39.54 -9.76
CA ASN A 89 -1.90 39.67 -10.15
C ASN A 89 -0.92 39.10 -9.09
N VAL A 90 -1.43 38.45 -8.06
CA VAL A 90 -0.62 37.78 -7.03
C VAL A 90 -0.60 36.28 -7.33
N PRO A 91 0.55 35.59 -7.17
CA PRO A 91 0.60 34.13 -7.29
C PRO A 91 -0.42 33.45 -6.39
N VAL A 92 -1.07 32.40 -6.88
CA VAL A 92 -2.16 31.73 -6.13
C VAL A 92 -1.68 31.14 -4.81
N GLY A 93 -0.41 30.75 -4.70
CA GLY A 93 0.20 30.28 -3.45
C GLY A 93 0.29 31.34 -2.35
N GLU A 94 0.28 32.63 -2.70
CA GLU A 94 0.34 33.75 -1.77
C GLU A 94 -1.06 34.27 -1.36
N LEU A 95 -2.13 33.74 -1.96
CA LEU A 95 -3.49 34.09 -1.58
C LEU A 95 -3.82 33.57 -0.18
N SER A 96 -4.65 34.33 0.55
CA SER A 96 -5.17 33.86 1.83
C SER A 96 -6.01 32.57 1.67
N LEU A 97 -6.05 31.73 2.72
CA LEU A 97 -6.84 30.49 2.70
C LEU A 97 -8.31 30.73 2.31
N LYS A 98 -8.93 31.81 2.83
CA LYS A 98 -10.30 32.19 2.49
C LYS A 98 -10.47 32.51 1.01
N GLN A 99 -9.51 33.21 0.39
CA GLN A 99 -9.55 33.53 -1.03
C GLN A 99 -9.37 32.27 -1.89
N ARG A 100 -8.46 31.36 -1.50
CA ARG A 100 -8.29 30.06 -2.17
C ARG A 100 -9.55 29.21 -2.07
N ASP A 101 -10.17 29.13 -0.90
CA ASP A 101 -11.40 28.35 -0.69
C ASP A 101 -12.54 28.84 -1.57
N ILE A 102 -12.71 30.17 -1.71
CA ILE A 102 -13.71 30.74 -2.60
C ILE A 102 -13.47 30.31 -4.06
N LEU A 103 -12.21 30.30 -4.52
CA LEU A 103 -11.88 29.85 -5.88
C LEU A 103 -12.16 28.36 -6.07
N ILE A 104 -11.70 27.52 -5.13
CA ILE A 104 -11.72 26.07 -5.25
C ILE A 104 -13.14 25.52 -5.05
N TYR A 105 -13.80 25.90 -3.96
CA TYR A 105 -15.05 25.34 -3.49
C TYR A 105 -16.26 26.26 -3.69
N GLY A 106 -16.02 27.52 -4.07
CA GLY A 106 -17.06 28.51 -4.31
C GLY A 106 -17.34 29.39 -3.08
N PRO A 107 -18.16 30.44 -3.26
CA PRO A 107 -18.52 31.35 -2.19
C PRO A 107 -19.48 30.70 -1.18
N PRO A 108 -19.44 31.10 0.10
CA PRO A 108 -20.31 30.54 1.15
C PRO A 108 -21.80 30.78 0.89
N ALA A 109 -22.16 31.86 0.19
CA ALA A 109 -23.52 32.11 -0.29
C ALA A 109 -23.73 31.45 -1.66
N LYS A 110 -24.35 30.27 -1.68
CA LYS A 110 -24.57 29.41 -2.89
C LYS A 110 -25.38 30.05 -4.05
N LYS A 111 -25.79 31.31 -3.96
CA LYS A 111 -26.63 31.99 -4.97
C LYS A 111 -26.17 33.42 -5.29
N GLU A 112 -24.96 33.80 -4.90
CA GLU A 112 -24.43 35.11 -5.26
C GLU A 112 -24.15 35.15 -6.77
N ARG A 113 -24.94 35.95 -7.50
CA ARG A 113 -24.82 36.09 -8.95
C ARG A 113 -23.65 36.98 -9.27
N ILE A 114 -22.77 36.50 -10.13
CA ILE A 114 -21.60 37.22 -10.61
C ILE A 114 -21.92 37.77 -11.99
N ARG A 115 -21.77 39.08 -12.13
CA ARG A 115 -21.89 39.78 -13.41
C ARG A 115 -20.60 39.60 -14.21
N ILE A 116 -20.73 39.07 -15.42
CA ILE A 116 -19.63 38.96 -16.38
C ILE A 116 -19.90 39.94 -17.52
N ASP A 117 -19.02 40.93 -17.66
CA ASP A 117 -19.04 41.87 -18.77
C ASP A 117 -18.18 41.32 -19.93
N TYR A 118 -18.71 41.33 -21.15
CA TYR A 118 -18.01 40.87 -22.35
C TYR A 118 -18.32 41.76 -23.56
N THR A 119 -17.37 41.83 -24.50
CA THR A 119 -17.54 42.56 -25.76
C THR A 119 -17.85 41.58 -26.87
N THR A 120 -18.96 41.81 -27.57
CA THR A 120 -19.35 40.99 -28.74
C THR A 120 -18.42 41.24 -29.92
N GLY A 121 -18.42 40.34 -30.92
CA GLY A 121 -17.65 40.52 -32.16
C GLY A 121 -18.02 41.78 -32.98
N ARG A 122 -19.12 42.47 -32.63
CA ARG A 122 -19.55 43.76 -33.21
C ARG A 122 -19.13 44.98 -32.37
N GLY A 123 -18.35 44.78 -31.30
CA GLY A 123 -17.87 45.86 -30.42
C GLY A 123 -18.88 46.33 -29.35
N GLU A 124 -20.08 45.74 -29.29
CA GLU A 124 -21.06 46.06 -28.25
C GLU A 124 -20.66 45.41 -26.91
N ASN A 125 -20.69 46.20 -25.83
CA ASN A 125 -20.56 45.68 -24.47
C ASN A 125 -21.89 45.08 -24.01
N ARG A 126 -21.86 43.81 -23.61
CA ARG A 126 -23.00 43.11 -23.00
C ARG A 126 -22.59 42.52 -21.66
N TYR A 127 -23.57 42.20 -20.84
CA TYR A 127 -23.36 41.47 -19.60
C TYR A 127 -24.33 40.30 -19.49
N TYR A 128 -23.92 39.28 -18.76
CA TYR A 128 -24.81 38.24 -18.25
C TYR A 128 -24.45 37.93 -16.81
N GLU A 129 -25.41 37.40 -16.07
CA GLU A 129 -25.20 36.94 -14.70
C GLU A 129 -25.06 35.42 -14.68
N THR A 130 -24.11 34.93 -13.90
CA THR A 130 -23.93 33.50 -13.68
C THR A 130 -23.62 33.20 -12.22
N ASN A 131 -23.84 31.96 -11.80
CA ASN A 131 -23.46 31.51 -10.47
C ASN A 131 -22.08 30.85 -10.57
N PHE A 132 -21.15 31.29 -9.74
CA PHE A 132 -19.88 30.61 -9.57
C PHE A 132 -19.97 29.69 -8.36
N ASN A 133 -19.92 28.38 -8.61
CA ASN A 133 -19.98 27.36 -7.56
C ASN A 133 -18.59 26.84 -7.16
N GLY A 134 -17.51 27.48 -7.62
CA GLY A 134 -16.13 26.99 -7.43
C GLY A 134 -15.60 26.17 -8.60
N ILE A 135 -14.27 26.02 -8.65
CA ILE A 135 -13.56 25.25 -9.66
C ILE A 135 -13.87 23.75 -9.51
N ILE A 136 -13.73 23.17 -8.31
CA ILE A 136 -13.95 21.73 -8.10
C ILE A 136 -15.39 21.34 -8.42
N PRO A 137 -16.44 22.03 -7.91
CA PRO A 137 -17.82 21.70 -8.28
C PRO A 137 -18.11 21.84 -9.78
N ASN A 138 -17.44 22.77 -10.47
CA ASN A 138 -17.54 22.88 -11.93
C ASN A 138 -16.94 21.65 -12.62
N LEU A 139 -15.74 21.21 -12.22
CA LEU A 139 -15.05 20.05 -12.78
C LEU A 139 -15.80 18.74 -12.47
N GLN A 140 -16.29 18.58 -11.23
CA GLN A 140 -17.09 17.43 -10.81
C GLN A 140 -18.34 17.29 -11.67
N ARG A 141 -19.12 18.37 -11.82
CA ARG A 141 -20.29 18.37 -12.69
C ARG A 141 -19.94 17.99 -14.13
N ARG A 142 -18.85 18.53 -14.69
CA ARG A 142 -18.40 18.21 -16.04
C ARG A 142 -18.00 16.74 -16.19
N TYR A 143 -17.43 16.14 -15.15
CA TYR A 143 -17.06 14.73 -15.11
C TYR A 143 -18.31 13.83 -15.06
N ASP A 144 -19.26 14.16 -14.19
CA ASP A 144 -20.50 13.39 -14.00
C ASP A 144 -21.44 13.46 -15.22
N GLU A 145 -21.53 14.64 -15.87
CA GLU A 145 -22.42 14.87 -17.02
C GLU A 145 -21.80 14.43 -18.37
N THR A 146 -20.49 14.17 -18.41
CA THR A 146 -19.77 13.81 -19.65
C THR A 146 -19.98 12.36 -20.03
N SER A 147 -20.39 12.13 -21.29
CA SER A 147 -20.41 10.80 -21.93
C SER A 147 -19.18 10.50 -22.79
N SER A 148 -18.29 11.48 -22.99
CA SER A 148 -17.06 11.32 -23.78
C SER A 148 -15.91 10.80 -22.92
N ASP A 149 -15.40 9.61 -23.24
CA ASP A 149 -14.25 9.01 -22.55
C ASP A 149 -12.99 9.88 -22.67
N TYR A 150 -12.80 10.58 -23.80
CA TYR A 150 -11.69 11.52 -23.96
C TYR A 150 -11.74 12.66 -22.94
N ILE A 151 -12.91 13.29 -22.77
CA ILE A 151 -13.08 14.38 -21.79
C ILE A 151 -12.97 13.84 -20.37
N ARG A 152 -13.51 12.65 -20.11
CA ARG A 152 -13.40 11.98 -18.81
C ARG A 152 -11.93 11.74 -18.44
N ASN A 153 -11.16 11.08 -19.30
CA ASN A 153 -9.74 10.82 -19.11
C ASN A 153 -8.94 12.12 -18.93
N LYS A 154 -9.31 13.20 -19.65
CA LYS A 154 -8.68 14.53 -19.50
C LYS A 154 -8.97 15.19 -18.15
N LEU A 155 -10.14 14.94 -17.56
CA LEU A 155 -10.51 15.45 -16.24
C LEU A 155 -9.89 14.61 -15.12
N GLU A 156 -9.78 13.30 -15.30
CA GLU A 156 -9.11 12.37 -14.37
C GLU A 156 -7.63 12.74 -14.14
N GLU A 157 -7.00 13.47 -15.06
CA GLU A 157 -5.64 14.01 -14.89
C GLU A 157 -5.48 14.94 -13.69
N PHE A 158 -6.59 15.52 -13.23
CA PHE A 158 -6.65 16.46 -12.11
C PHE A 158 -7.25 15.82 -10.85
N MET A 159 -7.42 14.50 -10.84
CA MET A 159 -7.99 13.75 -9.74
C MET A 159 -6.90 12.97 -8.99
N SER A 160 -7.12 12.79 -7.70
CA SER A 160 -6.31 11.97 -6.82
C SER A 160 -7.18 10.92 -6.15
N VAL A 161 -6.56 9.79 -5.84
CA VAL A 161 -7.19 8.73 -5.06
C VAL A 161 -7.20 9.13 -3.59
N ARG A 162 -8.38 9.12 -2.96
CA ARG A 162 -8.54 9.38 -1.52
C ARG A 162 -9.24 8.21 -0.82
N PRO A 163 -8.89 7.91 0.45
CA PRO A 163 -9.64 6.94 1.25
C PRO A 163 -11.11 7.36 1.34
N CYS A 164 -12.01 6.40 1.15
CA CYS A 164 -13.44 6.63 1.23
C CYS A 164 -13.81 7.21 2.61
N PRO A 165 -14.54 8.34 2.70
CA PRO A 165 -14.85 8.97 3.98
C PRO A 165 -15.82 8.16 4.85
N VAL A 166 -16.59 7.25 4.25
CA VAL A 166 -17.58 6.42 4.96
C VAL A 166 -16.93 5.22 5.64
N CYS A 167 -16.12 4.45 4.90
CA CYS A 167 -15.44 3.28 5.48
C CYS A 167 -14.02 3.57 5.96
N GLY A 168 -13.47 4.76 5.70
CA GLY A 168 -12.10 5.13 6.04
C GLY A 168 -11.04 4.30 5.32
N GLY A 169 -11.35 3.76 4.12
CA GLY A 169 -10.46 2.82 3.42
C GLY A 169 -10.76 1.34 3.63
N ARG A 170 -11.57 0.98 4.64
CA ARG A 170 -11.78 -0.41 5.08
C ARG A 170 -12.64 -1.29 4.17
N ARG A 171 -13.18 -0.74 3.08
CA ARG A 171 -13.95 -1.43 2.02
C ARG A 171 -15.27 -2.10 2.44
N LEU A 172 -15.52 -2.31 3.72
CA LEU A 172 -16.66 -3.07 4.24
C LEU A 172 -17.73 -2.17 4.88
N ARG A 173 -18.93 -2.73 5.04
CA ARG A 173 -20.04 -2.13 5.79
C ARG A 173 -19.74 -2.11 7.30
N PRO A 174 -20.31 -1.14 8.05
CA PRO A 174 -20.18 -1.10 9.51
C PRO A 174 -20.63 -2.40 10.21
N ALA A 175 -21.67 -3.07 9.69
CA ALA A 175 -22.15 -4.33 10.24
C ALA A 175 -21.12 -5.48 10.17
N ALA A 176 -20.32 -5.54 9.10
CA ALA A 176 -19.25 -6.53 8.98
C ALA A 176 -18.07 -6.20 9.91
N LEU A 177 -17.74 -4.90 10.04
CA LEU A 177 -16.68 -4.42 10.93
C LEU A 177 -17.04 -4.54 12.43
N ALA A 178 -18.32 -4.64 12.76
CA ALA A 178 -18.78 -4.85 14.13
C ALA A 178 -18.55 -6.29 14.64
N VAL A 179 -18.35 -7.26 13.73
CA VAL A 179 -18.00 -8.63 14.11
C VAL A 179 -16.51 -8.70 14.39
N THR A 180 -16.16 -9.13 15.61
CA THR A 180 -14.77 -9.20 16.07
C THR A 180 -14.43 -10.60 16.56
N LEU A 181 -13.14 -10.95 16.48
CA LEU A 181 -12.54 -12.10 17.12
C LEU A 181 -11.44 -11.60 18.04
N MET A 182 -11.56 -11.87 19.34
CA MET A 182 -10.63 -11.38 20.37
C MET A 182 -10.41 -9.86 20.28
N GLY A 183 -11.50 -9.10 20.14
CA GLY A 183 -11.47 -7.64 20.08
C GLY A 183 -10.99 -7.03 18.76
N MET A 184 -10.67 -7.84 17.76
CA MET A 184 -10.22 -7.37 16.44
C MET A 184 -11.22 -7.75 15.34
N ASN A 185 -11.57 -6.81 14.47
CA ASN A 185 -12.37 -7.08 13.28
C ASN A 185 -11.53 -7.59 12.11
N ILE A 186 -12.18 -8.09 11.05
CA ILE A 186 -11.50 -8.69 9.90
C ILE A 186 -10.48 -7.75 9.25
N VAL A 187 -10.74 -6.44 9.19
CA VAL A 187 -9.83 -5.49 8.55
C VAL A 187 -8.59 -5.25 9.40
N GLU A 188 -8.77 -5.11 10.71
CA GLU A 188 -7.65 -5.00 11.66
C GLU A 188 -6.72 -6.22 11.59
N ILE A 189 -7.28 -7.42 11.43
CA ILE A 189 -6.50 -8.66 11.28
C ILE A 189 -5.76 -8.67 9.92
N THR A 190 -6.41 -8.24 8.83
CA THR A 190 -5.77 -8.19 7.50
C THR A 190 -4.76 -7.07 7.33
N ASP A 191 -4.83 -6.03 8.16
CA ASP A 191 -3.87 -4.91 8.18
C ASP A 191 -2.60 -5.25 8.96
N LEU A 192 -2.62 -6.31 9.79
CA LEU A 192 -1.41 -6.82 10.41
C LEU A 192 -0.39 -7.26 9.34
N PRO A 193 0.91 -7.09 9.59
CA PRO A 193 1.94 -7.80 8.84
C PRO A 193 1.68 -9.30 8.89
N VAL A 194 1.94 -10.01 7.80
CA VAL A 194 1.75 -11.46 7.67
C VAL A 194 2.42 -12.21 8.82
N GLY A 195 3.62 -11.80 9.25
CA GLY A 195 4.31 -12.39 10.39
C GLY A 195 3.51 -12.27 11.70
N ASP A 196 2.86 -11.13 11.93
CA ASP A 196 1.98 -10.92 13.08
C ASP A 196 0.64 -11.65 12.92
N SER A 197 0.09 -11.73 11.71
CA SER A 197 -1.09 -12.55 11.43
C SER A 197 -0.85 -14.04 11.73
N VAL A 198 0.34 -14.57 11.44
CA VAL A 198 0.74 -15.94 11.82
C VAL A 198 0.74 -16.10 13.34
N ARG A 199 1.41 -15.19 14.06
CA ARG A 199 1.48 -15.22 15.53
C ARG A 199 0.09 -15.15 16.17
N TRP A 200 -0.78 -14.31 15.63
CA TRP A 200 -2.16 -14.19 16.07
C TRP A 200 -2.94 -15.51 15.85
N ALA A 201 -2.84 -16.12 14.66
CA ALA A 201 -3.53 -17.37 14.36
C ALA A 201 -2.99 -18.56 15.19
N GLN A 202 -1.68 -18.62 15.43
CA GLN A 202 -1.05 -19.63 16.30
C GLN A 202 -1.51 -19.49 17.76
N TRP A 203 -1.58 -18.26 18.28
CA TRP A 203 -2.12 -18.00 19.61
C TRP A 203 -3.58 -18.45 19.74
N LEU A 204 -4.42 -18.21 18.72
CA LEU A 204 -5.79 -18.72 18.70
C LEU A 204 -5.85 -20.26 18.74
N GLN A 205 -4.85 -20.97 18.24
CA GLN A 205 -4.75 -22.43 18.34
C GLN A 205 -4.20 -22.91 19.69
N GLY A 206 -3.62 -22.02 20.50
CA GLY A 206 -2.91 -22.36 21.72
C GLY A 206 -1.42 -22.68 21.50
N ASP A 207 -0.91 -22.48 20.29
CA ASP A 207 0.46 -22.84 19.86
C ASP A 207 1.47 -21.70 20.05
N GLY A 208 1.17 -20.73 20.92
CA GLY A 208 2.07 -19.61 21.20
C GLY A 208 1.53 -18.66 22.27
N PRO A 209 2.37 -17.73 22.77
CA PRO A 209 1.95 -16.72 23.71
C PRO A 209 1.02 -15.69 23.06
N ARG A 210 0.23 -14.99 23.86
CA ARG A 210 -0.59 -13.87 23.38
C ARG A 210 0.30 -12.79 22.76
N PRO A 211 0.02 -12.32 21.54
CA PRO A 211 0.76 -11.20 20.97
C PRO A 211 0.42 -9.86 21.65
N ASP A 212 1.43 -9.05 21.92
CA ASP A 212 1.30 -7.75 22.61
C ASP A 212 0.37 -6.74 21.90
N PHE A 213 0.19 -6.88 20.59
CA PHE A 213 -0.68 -6.02 19.79
C PHE A 213 -2.17 -6.38 19.92
N VAL A 214 -2.52 -7.51 20.53
CA VAL A 214 -3.91 -7.88 20.77
C VAL A 214 -4.46 -7.04 21.93
N PRO A 215 -5.59 -6.31 21.76
CA PRO A 215 -6.12 -5.45 22.80
C PRO A 215 -6.36 -6.19 24.13
N ALA A 216 -6.00 -5.59 25.27
CA ALA A 216 -6.24 -6.15 26.61
C ALA A 216 -7.75 -6.42 26.86
N THR A 217 -8.62 -5.60 26.28
CA THR A 217 -10.08 -5.77 26.33
C THR A 217 -10.58 -7.06 25.67
N ALA A 218 -9.73 -7.77 24.92
CA ALA A 218 -10.06 -9.07 24.34
C ALA A 218 -10.30 -10.16 25.40
N ASP A 219 -9.78 -9.99 26.63
CA ASP A 219 -9.99 -10.94 27.73
C ASP A 219 -11.40 -10.83 28.34
N ALA A 220 -12.10 -9.73 28.04
CA ALA A 220 -13.33 -9.35 28.71
C ALA A 220 -14.45 -9.17 27.69
N ASN A 221 -14.92 -10.27 27.04
CA ASN A 221 -16.24 -10.46 26.40
C ASN A 221 -16.20 -11.62 25.37
N VAL A 222 -17.09 -12.62 25.29
CA VAL A 222 -18.32 -12.99 26.01
C VAL A 222 -18.45 -14.51 25.87
N ASP A 223 -18.70 -15.19 26.98
CA ASP A 223 -19.20 -16.56 27.00
C ASP A 223 -20.64 -16.57 26.45
N LEU A 224 -20.80 -16.55 25.13
CA LEU A 224 -22.10 -16.60 24.44
C LEU A 224 -22.81 -17.96 24.60
N ALA A 225 -22.29 -18.85 25.44
CA ALA A 225 -22.84 -20.18 25.72
C ALA A 225 -23.83 -20.22 26.90
N ASN A 226 -23.99 -19.15 27.70
CA ASN A 226 -24.83 -19.18 28.91
C ASN A 226 -26.08 -18.28 28.87
N LEU A 227 -26.60 -17.98 27.68
CA LEU A 227 -27.97 -17.45 27.56
C LEU A 227 -28.96 -18.59 27.28
N ASP A 228 -28.94 -19.60 28.15
CA ASP A 228 -30.04 -20.55 28.23
C ASP A 228 -31.10 -20.03 29.20
N VAL A 229 -32.33 -20.16 28.71
CA VAL A 229 -33.60 -19.73 29.26
C VAL A 229 -33.78 -20.16 30.73
N ALA A 230 -33.99 -19.20 31.63
CA ALA A 230 -34.68 -19.45 32.90
C ALA A 230 -35.45 -18.21 33.37
N HIS A 231 -36.72 -18.14 32.98
CA HIS A 231 -37.74 -17.42 33.73
C HIS A 231 -38.16 -18.28 34.93
N THR A 232 -37.83 -17.89 36.16
CA THR A 232 -38.76 -17.93 37.32
C THR A 232 -38.16 -17.27 38.56
N ALA A 233 -38.87 -16.24 39.04
CA ALA A 233 -39.13 -15.79 40.42
C ALA A 233 -38.21 -16.26 41.58
N VAL A 234 -37.81 -15.31 42.44
CA VAL A 234 -38.34 -15.08 43.81
C VAL A 234 -37.32 -14.28 44.65
N PHE A 235 -37.87 -13.33 45.41
CA PHE A 235 -37.28 -12.52 46.49
C PHE A 235 -36.33 -13.25 47.46
N GLY A 236 -35.37 -12.52 48.04
CA GLY A 236 -35.02 -12.72 49.46
C GLY A 236 -33.53 -12.64 49.84
N ASN A 237 -33.22 -11.60 50.60
CA ASN A 237 -32.09 -11.36 51.52
C ASN A 237 -31.30 -12.58 52.07
N GLY A 238 -30.01 -12.39 52.37
CA GLY A 238 -29.30 -13.21 53.37
C GLY A 238 -27.79 -13.05 53.43
N ALA A 239 -27.30 -12.50 54.54
CA ALA A 239 -25.92 -12.19 54.95
C ALA A 239 -24.85 -13.33 55.03
N SER A 240 -23.61 -12.87 55.26
CA SER A 240 -22.44 -13.48 55.98
C SER A 240 -21.65 -14.60 55.27
N ALA A 241 -20.37 -14.42 54.92
CA ALA A 241 -19.14 -14.31 55.73
C ALA A 241 -18.62 -15.66 56.28
N ALA A 242 -17.48 -16.13 55.75
CA ALA A 242 -16.48 -16.93 56.48
C ALA A 242 -15.16 -16.98 55.70
N SER A 243 -14.10 -16.61 56.40
CA SER A 243 -12.69 -16.64 56.07
C SER A 243 -12.07 -18.00 56.39
N GLU A 244 -11.07 -18.43 55.62
CA GLU A 244 -10.01 -19.34 56.12
C GLU A 244 -8.70 -19.14 55.33
N SER A 245 -7.72 -18.56 56.03
CA SER A 245 -6.27 -18.62 55.83
C SER A 245 -5.75 -20.04 56.16
N ALA A 246 -4.62 -20.59 55.72
CA ALA A 246 -3.48 -20.24 54.88
C ALA A 246 -2.66 -21.55 54.72
N THR A 247 -1.77 -21.65 53.72
CA THR A 247 -0.39 -22.15 53.93
C THR A 247 0.44 -21.97 52.66
N THR A 248 1.65 -21.46 52.87
CA THR A 248 2.74 -21.22 51.92
C THR A 248 3.37 -22.52 51.43
N ASN A 249 3.78 -22.57 50.15
CA ASN A 249 5.11 -23.03 49.72
C ASN A 249 5.29 -22.95 48.19
N GLY A 250 6.44 -22.41 47.78
CA GLY A 250 7.16 -22.85 46.57
C GLY A 250 7.12 -21.88 45.39
N ASP A 251 8.22 -21.15 45.22
CA ASP A 251 8.65 -20.55 43.95
C ASP A 251 8.41 -21.52 42.78
N GLN A 252 7.45 -21.19 41.91
CA GLN A 252 7.30 -21.79 40.59
C GLN A 252 7.78 -20.78 39.54
N PRO A 253 8.54 -21.19 38.52
CA PRO A 253 8.97 -20.29 37.46
C PRO A 253 7.74 -19.79 36.72
N ALA A 254 7.62 -18.46 36.57
CA ALA A 254 6.66 -17.83 35.68
C ALA A 254 6.91 -18.32 34.24
N GLY A 255 6.12 -19.29 33.74
CA GLY A 255 6.35 -19.81 32.38
C GLY A 255 5.53 -21.00 31.88
N ALA A 256 4.43 -21.40 32.52
CA ALA A 256 3.65 -22.57 32.08
C ALA A 256 2.15 -22.33 31.87
N SER A 257 1.59 -21.19 32.28
CA SER A 257 0.14 -20.89 32.14
C SER A 257 -0.27 -20.24 30.81
N ASP A 258 0.69 -19.86 29.96
CA ASP A 258 0.45 -18.98 28.79
C ASP A 258 0.22 -19.71 27.46
N ARG A 259 0.08 -21.04 27.47
CA ARG A 259 -0.13 -21.88 26.27
C ARG A 259 -1.50 -22.54 26.27
N GLN A 260 -2.55 -21.74 26.39
CA GLN A 260 -3.93 -22.18 26.20
C GLN A 260 -4.61 -21.29 25.16
N SER A 261 -5.37 -21.92 24.27
CA SER A 261 -6.19 -21.20 23.30
C SER A 261 -7.18 -20.29 24.02
N PRO A 262 -7.36 -19.04 23.58
CA PRO A 262 -8.39 -18.15 24.11
C PRO A 262 -9.81 -18.53 23.63
N LEU A 263 -9.93 -19.49 22.71
CA LEU A 263 -11.20 -19.95 22.18
C LEU A 263 -11.82 -21.03 23.07
N SER A 264 -13.14 -21.02 23.21
CA SER A 264 -13.85 -22.10 23.90
C SER A 264 -13.69 -23.43 23.15
N THR A 265 -13.88 -24.56 23.86
CA THR A 265 -13.80 -25.91 23.28
C THR A 265 -14.69 -26.06 22.03
N ARG A 266 -15.87 -25.45 22.04
CA ARG A 266 -16.77 -25.46 20.88
C ARG A 266 -16.21 -24.64 19.71
N GLN A 267 -15.70 -23.44 19.98
CA GLN A 267 -15.13 -22.56 18.96
C GLN A 267 -13.90 -23.19 18.30
N ILE A 268 -12.97 -23.72 19.10
CA ILE A 268 -11.77 -24.37 18.56
C ILE A 268 -12.13 -25.61 17.74
N THR A 269 -13.11 -26.42 18.17
CA THR A 269 -13.56 -27.59 17.40
C THR A 269 -14.06 -27.19 16.00
N ILE A 270 -14.76 -26.06 15.88
CA ILE A 270 -15.27 -25.55 14.60
C ILE A 270 -14.13 -24.91 13.78
N ALA A 271 -13.28 -24.11 14.42
CA ALA A 271 -12.31 -23.26 13.74
C ALA A 271 -10.98 -23.96 13.42
N ASN A 272 -10.65 -25.08 14.07
CA ASN A 272 -9.33 -25.71 14.01
C ASN A 272 -8.83 -25.94 12.57
N GLN A 273 -9.67 -26.52 11.71
CA GLN A 273 -9.28 -26.80 10.33
C GLN A 273 -9.00 -25.51 9.54
N VAL A 274 -9.79 -24.46 9.76
CA VAL A 274 -9.62 -23.15 9.12
C VAL A 274 -8.35 -22.47 9.63
N LEU A 275 -8.10 -22.51 10.95
CA LEU A 275 -6.90 -21.92 11.55
C LEU A 275 -5.63 -22.63 11.08
N LYS A 276 -5.63 -23.97 10.96
CA LYS A 276 -4.51 -24.73 10.40
C LYS A 276 -4.18 -24.28 8.97
N GLU A 277 -5.20 -24.10 8.14
CA GLU A 277 -5.03 -23.63 6.76
C GLU A 277 -4.49 -22.20 6.70
N ILE A 278 -4.99 -21.31 7.58
CA ILE A 278 -4.50 -19.92 7.69
C ILE A 278 -3.02 -19.91 8.10
N VAL A 279 -2.65 -20.62 9.16
CA VAL A 279 -1.26 -20.68 9.64
C VAL A 279 -0.34 -21.25 8.58
N ALA A 280 -0.74 -22.32 7.88
CA ALA A 280 0.06 -22.91 6.81
C ALA A 280 0.30 -21.91 5.66
N ARG A 281 -0.76 -21.28 5.14
CA ARG A 281 -0.66 -20.33 4.01
C ARG A 281 0.17 -19.10 4.35
N LEU A 282 -0.08 -18.53 5.52
CA LEU A 282 0.69 -17.37 5.98
C LEU A 282 2.14 -17.76 6.27
N GLY A 283 2.39 -18.97 6.79
CA GLY A 283 3.73 -19.53 6.96
C GLY A 283 4.51 -19.61 5.64
N PHE A 284 3.88 -20.04 4.55
CA PHE A 284 4.53 -20.03 3.23
C PHE A 284 4.93 -18.63 2.78
N MET A 285 4.10 -17.62 3.04
CA MET A 285 4.44 -16.22 2.76
C MET A 285 5.65 -15.75 3.60
N VAL A 286 5.74 -16.15 4.87
CA VAL A 286 6.91 -15.86 5.72
C VAL A 286 8.18 -16.52 5.19
N ASN A 287 8.09 -17.77 4.74
CA ASN A 287 9.24 -18.53 4.22
C ASN A 287 9.84 -17.89 2.95
N VAL A 288 8.99 -17.31 2.09
CA VAL A 288 9.45 -16.55 0.91
C VAL A 288 9.77 -15.07 1.23
N GLY A 289 9.89 -14.70 2.51
CA GLY A 289 10.31 -13.36 2.93
C GLY A 289 9.29 -12.25 2.67
N LEU A 290 8.00 -12.54 2.81
CA LEU A 290 6.89 -11.58 2.68
C LEU A 290 6.18 -11.29 4.01
N ASP A 291 6.84 -11.58 5.14
CA ASP A 291 6.32 -11.41 6.49
C ASP A 291 5.96 -9.96 6.86
N TYR A 292 6.57 -8.99 6.18
CA TYR A 292 6.33 -7.54 6.38
C TYR A 292 5.11 -7.00 5.63
N LEU A 293 4.54 -7.76 4.69
CA LEU A 293 3.36 -7.34 3.93
C LEU A 293 2.10 -7.48 4.79
N SER A 294 1.12 -6.60 4.59
CA SER A 294 -0.24 -6.85 5.08
C SER A 294 -1.06 -7.59 4.03
N LEU A 295 -2.08 -8.34 4.47
CA LEU A 295 -3.04 -9.01 3.58
C LEU A 295 -3.96 -8.01 2.86
N SER A 296 -4.10 -6.80 3.42
CA SER A 296 -4.85 -5.69 2.83
C SER A 296 -4.12 -4.94 1.72
N ARG A 297 -2.80 -5.18 1.54
CA ARG A 297 -1.99 -4.47 0.53
C ARG A 297 -2.53 -4.73 -0.88
N SER A 298 -2.62 -3.67 -1.68
CA SER A 298 -3.08 -3.76 -3.06
C SER A 298 -2.08 -4.53 -3.93
N ALA A 299 -2.56 -5.52 -4.68
CA ALA A 299 -1.75 -6.30 -5.61
C ALA A 299 -1.04 -5.42 -6.66
N ALA A 300 -1.67 -4.32 -7.10
CA ALA A 300 -1.09 -3.39 -8.06
C ALA A 300 0.11 -2.58 -7.53
N THR A 301 0.35 -2.61 -6.21
CA THR A 301 1.45 -1.89 -5.56
C THR A 301 2.63 -2.79 -5.21
N LEU A 302 2.56 -4.08 -5.57
CA LEU A 302 3.62 -5.04 -5.35
C LEU A 302 4.69 -4.89 -6.44
N SER A 303 5.95 -4.98 -6.05
CA SER A 303 7.07 -5.16 -6.99
C SER A 303 6.95 -6.50 -7.73
N GLY A 304 7.67 -6.62 -8.86
CA GLY A 304 7.74 -7.87 -9.62
C GLY A 304 8.16 -9.05 -8.74
N GLY A 305 9.24 -8.90 -7.96
CA GLY A 305 9.73 -9.92 -7.03
C GLY A 305 8.74 -10.25 -5.90
N GLU A 306 8.03 -9.26 -5.33
CA GLU A 306 6.96 -9.54 -4.35
C GLU A 306 5.81 -10.37 -4.97
N SER A 307 5.34 -9.97 -6.16
CA SER A 307 4.25 -10.67 -6.87
C SER A 307 4.63 -12.10 -7.24
N GLN A 308 5.86 -12.29 -7.71
CA GLN A 308 6.42 -13.60 -8.03
C GLN A 308 6.48 -14.50 -6.78
N ARG A 309 6.95 -13.98 -5.64
CA ARG A 309 7.03 -14.73 -4.39
C ARG A 309 5.66 -15.06 -3.80
N ILE A 310 4.64 -14.20 -3.97
CA ILE A 310 3.25 -14.55 -3.63
C ILE A 310 2.76 -15.73 -4.48
N ARG A 311 3.07 -15.71 -5.78
CA ARG A 311 2.73 -16.83 -6.66
C ARG A 311 3.41 -18.12 -6.23
N LEU A 312 4.70 -18.06 -5.87
CA LEU A 312 5.46 -19.19 -5.34
C LEU A 312 4.82 -19.74 -4.05
N ALA A 313 4.54 -18.89 -3.07
CA ALA A 313 3.86 -19.28 -1.83
C ALA A 313 2.50 -19.97 -2.10
N THR A 314 1.76 -19.48 -3.10
CA THR A 314 0.48 -20.08 -3.51
C THR A 314 0.67 -21.48 -4.11
N GLN A 315 1.72 -21.69 -4.92
CA GLN A 315 2.01 -23.00 -5.50
C GLN A 315 2.45 -24.00 -4.44
N ILE A 316 3.30 -23.60 -3.48
CA ILE A 316 3.72 -24.46 -2.37
C ILE A 316 2.51 -24.92 -1.56
N GLY A 317 1.57 -24.01 -1.29
CA GLY A 317 0.33 -24.34 -0.58
C GLY A 317 -0.60 -25.31 -1.32
N SER A 318 -0.45 -25.48 -2.63
CA SER A 318 -1.25 -26.44 -3.39
C SER A 318 -0.79 -27.89 -3.24
N GLN A 319 0.41 -28.13 -2.68
CA GLN A 319 0.99 -29.45 -2.41
C GLN A 319 0.91 -30.43 -3.59
N LEU A 320 1.03 -29.91 -4.81
CA LEU A 320 1.03 -30.73 -6.02
C LEU A 320 2.33 -31.55 -6.11
N MET A 321 2.22 -32.77 -6.66
CA MET A 321 3.34 -33.68 -6.92
C MET A 321 3.44 -34.00 -8.41
N GLY A 322 4.65 -34.31 -8.90
CA GLY A 322 4.88 -34.63 -10.31
C GLY A 322 4.80 -33.42 -11.25
N VAL A 323 4.94 -32.21 -10.71
CA VAL A 323 4.92 -30.95 -11.48
C VAL A 323 6.35 -30.50 -11.80
N LEU A 324 6.55 -29.97 -13.01
CA LEU A 324 7.76 -29.22 -13.37
C LEU A 324 7.50 -27.73 -13.13
N TYR A 325 8.15 -27.16 -12.12
CA TYR A 325 8.12 -25.74 -11.84
C TYR A 325 9.30 -25.05 -12.54
N ILE A 326 9.00 -23.98 -13.29
CA ILE A 326 10.01 -23.15 -13.95
C ILE A 326 9.93 -21.76 -13.31
N LEU A 327 11.04 -21.33 -12.70
CA LEU A 327 11.16 -20.05 -12.01
C LEU A 327 12.23 -19.19 -12.67
N ASP A 328 11.93 -17.90 -12.79
CA ASP A 328 12.78 -16.90 -13.44
C ASP A 328 13.30 -15.91 -12.40
N GLU A 329 14.53 -16.06 -11.94
CA GLU A 329 15.20 -15.22 -10.93
C GLU A 329 14.38 -14.94 -9.65
N PRO A 330 13.95 -15.97 -8.89
CA PRO A 330 13.13 -15.79 -7.69
C PRO A 330 13.81 -14.99 -6.56
N SER A 331 15.13 -14.81 -6.60
CA SER A 331 15.88 -13.97 -5.65
C SER A 331 15.71 -12.46 -5.89
N ILE A 332 15.11 -12.02 -7.02
CA ILE A 332 14.93 -10.59 -7.34
C ILE A 332 14.24 -9.83 -6.19
N GLY A 333 14.89 -8.76 -5.73
CA GLY A 333 14.35 -7.90 -4.67
C GLY A 333 14.28 -8.57 -3.30
N LEU A 334 14.95 -9.71 -3.13
CA LEU A 334 15.20 -10.37 -1.85
C LEU A 334 16.56 -9.92 -1.30
N HIS A 335 16.67 -9.82 0.02
CA HIS A 335 17.94 -9.52 0.66
C HIS A 335 18.73 -10.81 0.90
N GLN A 336 20.08 -10.79 0.82
CA GLN A 336 20.91 -12.00 0.96
C GLN A 336 20.59 -12.82 2.21
N ARG A 337 20.29 -12.14 3.33
CA ARG A 337 19.86 -12.77 4.59
C ARG A 337 18.67 -13.72 4.42
N ASP A 338 17.71 -13.36 3.59
CA ASP A 338 16.46 -14.10 3.43
C ASP A 338 16.54 -15.13 2.29
N ASN A 339 17.64 -15.11 1.51
CA ASN A 339 17.88 -16.03 0.40
C ASN A 339 17.97 -17.50 0.84
N ALA A 340 18.56 -17.77 2.00
CA ALA A 340 18.63 -19.12 2.56
C ALA A 340 17.24 -19.76 2.75
N ARG A 341 16.23 -18.97 3.16
CA ARG A 341 14.85 -19.46 3.34
C ARG A 341 14.18 -19.76 2.00
N LEU A 342 14.48 -18.96 0.97
CA LEU A 342 13.99 -19.22 -0.38
C LEU A 342 14.57 -20.54 -0.90
N ILE A 343 15.87 -20.75 -0.77
CA ILE A 343 16.55 -21.99 -1.19
C ILE A 343 15.94 -23.21 -0.48
N GLU A 344 15.78 -23.16 0.85
CA GLU A 344 15.13 -24.22 1.63
C GLU A 344 13.71 -24.51 1.12
N THR A 345 12.96 -23.46 0.77
CA THR A 345 11.61 -23.58 0.23
C THR A 345 11.59 -24.28 -1.13
N LEU A 346 12.55 -23.97 -2.01
CA LEU A 346 12.69 -24.62 -3.31
C LEU A 346 13.09 -26.10 -3.17
N GLN A 347 14.00 -26.41 -2.24
CA GLN A 347 14.38 -27.79 -1.92
C GLN A 347 13.19 -28.58 -1.37
N ASN A 348 12.40 -28.01 -0.46
CA ASN A 348 11.18 -28.65 0.01
C ASN A 348 10.23 -28.94 -1.15
N MET A 349 10.02 -27.99 -2.07
CA MET A 349 9.15 -28.21 -3.22
C MET A 349 9.64 -29.35 -4.12
N ARG A 350 10.95 -29.48 -4.33
CA ARG A 350 11.59 -30.64 -4.99
C ARG A 350 11.32 -31.93 -4.22
N ASP A 351 11.54 -31.93 -2.92
CA ASP A 351 11.43 -33.11 -2.05
C ASP A 351 10.00 -33.63 -1.90
N LEU A 352 8.99 -32.78 -2.16
CA LEU A 352 7.60 -33.23 -2.34
C LEU A 352 7.40 -34.13 -3.58
N GLY A 353 8.41 -34.31 -4.43
CA GLY A 353 8.32 -35.12 -5.65
C GLY A 353 8.09 -34.28 -6.92
N ASN A 354 8.58 -33.05 -6.94
CA ASN A 354 8.51 -32.17 -8.11
C ASN A 354 9.90 -31.95 -8.71
N THR A 355 9.93 -31.48 -9.95
CA THR A 355 11.16 -30.94 -10.57
C THR A 355 11.12 -29.42 -10.51
N VAL A 356 12.20 -28.79 -10.05
CA VAL A 356 12.30 -27.34 -9.92
C VAL A 356 13.44 -26.85 -10.81
N LEU A 357 13.10 -26.16 -11.88
CA LEU A 357 14.03 -25.52 -12.81
C LEU A 357 14.07 -24.03 -12.53
N VAL A 358 15.25 -23.51 -12.21
CA VAL A 358 15.43 -22.12 -11.80
C VAL A 358 16.46 -21.44 -12.69
N VAL A 359 16.09 -20.33 -13.31
CA VAL A 359 17.03 -19.39 -13.92
C VAL A 359 17.52 -18.47 -12.81
N GLU A 360 18.82 -18.46 -12.53
CA GLU A 360 19.40 -17.68 -11.43
C GLU A 360 20.83 -17.23 -11.74
N HIS A 361 21.24 -16.19 -11.02
CA HIS A 361 22.58 -15.63 -11.05
C HIS A 361 23.20 -15.55 -9.64
N ASP A 362 22.42 -15.82 -8.59
CA ASP A 362 22.89 -15.84 -7.21
C ASP A 362 23.83 -17.03 -6.91
N GLU A 363 24.94 -16.73 -6.25
CA GLU A 363 25.98 -17.69 -5.93
C GLU A 363 25.49 -18.79 -4.97
N ASP A 364 24.74 -18.45 -3.93
CA ASP A 364 24.27 -19.43 -2.93
C ASP A 364 23.31 -20.44 -3.56
N THR A 365 22.45 -19.97 -4.48
CA THR A 365 21.52 -20.82 -5.21
C THR A 365 22.24 -21.78 -6.14
N ILE A 366 23.20 -21.29 -6.95
CA ILE A 366 24.00 -22.15 -7.84
C ILE A 366 24.82 -23.16 -7.03
N ARG A 367 25.32 -22.76 -5.86
CA ARG A 367 26.08 -23.65 -4.96
C ARG A 367 25.23 -24.75 -4.34
N THR A 368 23.94 -24.53 -4.19
CA THR A 368 23.02 -25.45 -3.52
C THR A 368 22.22 -26.33 -4.50
N ALA A 369 22.27 -26.00 -5.80
CA ALA A 369 21.58 -26.76 -6.84
C ALA A 369 22.06 -28.21 -6.90
N ASP A 370 21.17 -29.13 -7.30
CA ASP A 370 21.57 -30.52 -7.56
C ASP A 370 22.28 -30.66 -8.92
N TRP A 371 21.84 -29.86 -9.89
CA TRP A 371 22.32 -29.85 -11.28
C TRP A 371 22.39 -28.42 -11.78
N VAL A 372 23.42 -28.10 -12.57
CA VAL A 372 23.62 -26.76 -13.15
C VAL A 372 23.74 -26.88 -14.67
N VAL A 373 22.99 -26.05 -15.38
CA VAL A 373 23.08 -25.86 -16.83
C VAL A 373 23.54 -24.42 -17.08
N ASP A 374 24.74 -24.27 -17.62
CA ASP A 374 25.33 -22.97 -17.94
C ASP A 374 25.18 -22.68 -19.44
N MET A 375 24.54 -21.54 -19.73
CA MET A 375 24.26 -21.07 -21.08
C MET A 375 25.30 -20.00 -21.46
N GLY A 376 25.77 -20.02 -22.69
CA GLY A 376 26.77 -19.05 -23.14
C GLY A 376 27.23 -19.31 -24.58
N PRO A 377 28.50 -19.02 -24.92
CA PRO A 377 29.53 -18.36 -24.08
C PRO A 377 29.35 -16.84 -23.93
N GLY A 378 28.51 -16.22 -24.76
CA GLY A 378 28.18 -14.79 -24.72
C GLY A 378 26.67 -14.52 -24.74
N ALA A 379 26.30 -13.27 -24.93
CA ALA A 379 24.90 -12.86 -25.08
C ALA A 379 24.51 -12.68 -26.56
N GLY A 380 23.21 -12.75 -26.86
CA GLY A 380 22.71 -12.52 -28.22
C GLY A 380 23.19 -13.58 -29.22
N GLU A 381 23.70 -13.14 -30.37
CA GLU A 381 24.23 -14.02 -31.43
C GLU A 381 25.46 -14.83 -31.02
N HIS A 382 26.11 -14.46 -29.91
CA HIS A 382 27.26 -15.17 -29.34
C HIS A 382 26.87 -16.12 -28.20
N GLY A 383 25.57 -16.28 -27.94
CA GLY A 383 25.02 -17.19 -26.94
C GLY A 383 24.20 -18.32 -27.57
N GLY A 384 23.37 -18.97 -26.74
CA GLY A 384 22.44 -20.00 -27.19
C GLY A 384 23.01 -21.42 -27.19
N GLU A 385 24.23 -21.60 -26.68
CA GLU A 385 24.87 -22.91 -26.53
C GLU A 385 24.90 -23.33 -25.04
N VAL A 386 24.81 -24.63 -24.80
CA VAL A 386 25.04 -25.21 -23.46
C VAL A 386 26.54 -25.39 -23.29
N VAL A 387 27.15 -24.51 -22.49
CA VAL A 387 28.60 -24.55 -22.21
C VAL A 387 28.94 -25.70 -21.27
N CYS A 388 28.10 -25.92 -20.26
CA CYS A 388 28.27 -27.01 -19.31
C CYS A 388 26.91 -27.44 -18.77
N SER A 389 26.70 -28.75 -18.62
CA SER A 389 25.53 -29.33 -17.96
C SER A 389 25.98 -30.52 -17.15
N ALA A 390 26.01 -30.37 -15.83
CA ALA A 390 26.57 -31.37 -14.92
C ALA A 390 25.95 -31.26 -13.52
N ALA A 391 26.17 -32.30 -12.71
CA ALA A 391 25.94 -32.22 -11.27
C ALA A 391 26.75 -31.06 -10.68
N GLN A 392 26.20 -30.37 -9.70
CA GLN A 392 26.76 -29.13 -9.16
C GLN A 392 28.23 -29.27 -8.71
N GLN A 393 28.57 -30.41 -8.08
CA GLN A 393 29.92 -30.72 -7.64
C GLN A 393 30.94 -30.78 -8.79
N ASP A 394 30.52 -31.28 -9.96
CA ASP A 394 31.37 -31.42 -11.14
C ASP A 394 31.40 -30.10 -11.94
N PHE A 395 30.27 -29.39 -11.96
CA PHE A 395 30.12 -28.09 -12.61
C PHE A 395 31.14 -27.06 -12.12
N ILE A 396 31.39 -27.00 -10.80
CA ILE A 396 32.39 -26.09 -10.21
C ILE A 396 33.78 -26.28 -10.84
N HIS A 397 34.12 -27.46 -11.36
CA HIS A 397 35.42 -27.75 -11.96
C HIS A 397 35.49 -27.49 -13.47
N SER A 398 34.40 -27.08 -14.11
CA SER A 398 34.36 -26.75 -15.54
C SER A 398 35.28 -25.58 -15.89
N GLN A 399 36.22 -25.80 -16.82
CA GLN A 399 37.15 -24.76 -17.28
C GLN A 399 36.52 -23.83 -18.33
N GLU A 400 35.56 -24.35 -19.11
CA GLU A 400 34.91 -23.63 -20.20
C GLU A 400 33.81 -22.68 -19.71
N SER A 401 33.20 -22.97 -18.56
CA SER A 401 32.15 -22.14 -17.96
C SER A 401 32.70 -20.85 -17.33
N LEU A 402 32.22 -19.70 -17.82
CA LEU A 402 32.52 -18.39 -17.22
C LEU A 402 31.97 -18.31 -15.79
N THR A 403 30.77 -18.84 -15.58
CA THR A 403 30.10 -18.88 -14.28
C THR A 403 30.94 -19.67 -13.27
N ALA A 404 31.45 -20.84 -13.64
CA ALA A 404 32.33 -21.63 -12.78
C ALA A 404 33.65 -20.90 -12.44
N GLN A 405 34.23 -20.12 -13.38
CA GLN A 405 35.41 -19.30 -13.10
C GLN A 405 35.15 -18.22 -12.04
N TYR A 406 33.95 -17.62 -12.01
CA TYR A 406 33.55 -16.69 -10.94
C TYR A 406 33.34 -17.41 -9.60
N LEU A 407 32.68 -18.58 -9.60
CA LEU A 407 32.46 -19.37 -8.39
C LEU A 407 33.77 -19.89 -7.77
N ARG A 408 34.81 -20.13 -8.58
CA ARG A 408 36.15 -20.49 -8.09
C ARG A 408 36.99 -19.27 -7.66
N GLY A 409 36.54 -18.06 -7.95
CA GLY A 409 37.26 -16.82 -7.65
C GLY A 409 38.42 -16.51 -8.60
N GLU A 410 38.56 -17.25 -9.70
CA GLU A 410 39.53 -16.96 -10.77
C GLU A 410 39.19 -15.62 -11.44
N ARG A 411 37.90 -15.35 -11.57
CA ARG A 411 37.35 -14.04 -11.92
C ARG A 411 36.63 -13.44 -10.72
N ARG A 412 36.68 -12.11 -10.61
CA ARG A 412 36.03 -11.36 -9.53
C ARG A 412 35.71 -9.94 -9.99
N ILE A 413 34.62 -9.40 -9.45
CA ILE A 413 34.27 -7.98 -9.64
C ILE A 413 35.30 -7.16 -8.84
N GLN A 414 36.06 -6.31 -9.52
CA GLN A 414 37.08 -5.49 -8.88
C GLN A 414 36.44 -4.37 -8.06
N VAL A 415 36.80 -4.27 -6.78
CA VAL A 415 36.41 -3.15 -5.92
C VAL A 415 37.29 -1.95 -6.26
N PRO A 416 36.73 -0.77 -6.59
CA PRO A 416 37.52 0.42 -6.92
C PRO A 416 38.48 0.80 -5.79
N ALA A 417 39.76 0.98 -6.11
CA ALA A 417 40.79 1.36 -5.14
C ALA A 417 40.56 2.78 -4.56
N GLN A 418 39.91 3.66 -5.34
CA GLN A 418 39.54 5.02 -4.92
C GLN A 418 38.05 5.25 -5.20
N ARG A 419 37.36 5.91 -4.27
CA ARG A 419 35.95 6.31 -4.41
C ARG A 419 35.86 7.76 -4.86
N ARG A 420 34.80 8.12 -5.60
CA ARG A 420 34.58 9.50 -6.06
C ARG A 420 34.23 10.41 -4.87
N GLU A 421 34.93 11.54 -4.78
CA GLU A 421 34.69 12.57 -3.76
C GLU A 421 33.35 13.31 -3.95
N GLY A 422 32.77 13.28 -5.16
CA GLY A 422 31.51 13.95 -5.51
C GLY A 422 31.70 15.42 -5.85
N ASN A 423 30.59 16.13 -6.08
CA ASN A 423 30.61 17.57 -6.44
C ASN A 423 30.38 18.51 -5.22
N GLY A 424 30.32 17.96 -4.01
CA GLY A 424 30.04 18.71 -2.77
C GLY A 424 28.56 19.04 -2.53
N ASN A 425 27.69 18.80 -3.50
CA ASN A 425 26.25 19.09 -3.40
C ASN A 425 25.46 17.85 -2.94
N PHE A 426 24.26 18.08 -2.41
CA PHE A 426 23.40 17.04 -1.85
C PHE A 426 21.93 17.32 -2.17
N ILE A 427 21.17 16.25 -2.42
CA ILE A 427 19.72 16.27 -2.25
C ILE A 427 19.42 15.95 -0.79
N HIS A 428 18.51 16.67 -0.17
CA HIS A 428 18.08 16.41 1.20
C HIS A 428 16.58 16.11 1.24
N VAL A 429 16.23 14.85 1.46
CA VAL A 429 14.85 14.46 1.76
C VAL A 429 14.64 14.69 3.25
N ARG A 430 13.71 15.57 3.62
CA ARG A 430 13.43 15.89 5.03
C ARG A 430 12.09 15.34 5.49
N GLY A 431 12.10 14.71 6.66
CA GLY A 431 10.92 14.23 7.37
C GLY A 431 10.04 13.31 6.51
N ALA A 432 10.64 12.37 5.79
CA ALA A 432 9.90 11.38 5.03
C ALA A 432 9.13 10.45 5.99
N ASN A 433 7.81 10.40 5.81
CA ASN A 433 6.83 9.73 6.69
C ASN A 433 5.84 8.87 5.89
N GLU A 434 6.16 8.54 4.64
CA GLU A 434 5.31 7.69 3.81
C GLU A 434 5.44 6.21 4.21
N ASN A 435 4.34 5.46 4.15
CA ASN A 435 4.27 4.06 4.58
C ASN A 435 4.93 3.84 5.95
N ASN A 436 5.97 3.01 6.01
CA ASN A 436 6.68 2.65 7.23
C ASN A 436 7.90 3.55 7.54
N LEU A 437 8.12 4.63 6.79
CA LEU A 437 9.18 5.59 7.09
C LEU A 437 8.86 6.38 8.37
N LYS A 438 9.84 6.49 9.26
CA LYS A 438 9.69 7.10 10.59
C LYS A 438 10.37 8.47 10.64
N ASN A 439 9.77 9.47 10.00
CA ASN A 439 10.25 10.85 9.92
C ASN A 439 11.73 10.95 9.51
N VAL A 440 12.08 10.27 8.43
CA VAL A 440 13.47 10.09 7.99
C VAL A 440 13.98 11.38 7.32
N ASP A 441 15.07 11.92 7.85
CA ASP A 441 15.88 12.96 7.18
C ASP A 441 17.12 12.26 6.56
N VAL A 442 17.30 12.36 5.23
CA VAL A 442 18.43 11.73 4.52
C VAL A 442 19.07 12.66 3.49
N ARG A 443 20.40 12.73 3.51
CA ARG A 443 21.21 13.49 2.55
C ARG A 443 21.86 12.54 1.54
N ILE A 444 21.57 12.74 0.27
CA ILE A 444 22.08 11.95 -0.86
C ILE A 444 23.13 12.79 -1.61
N PRO A 445 24.42 12.39 -1.62
CA PRO A 445 25.47 13.17 -2.28
C PRO A 445 25.33 13.11 -3.80
N LEU A 446 25.52 14.25 -4.45
CA LEU A 446 25.51 14.37 -5.91
C LEU A 446 26.90 14.10 -6.51
N GLY A 447 26.91 13.65 -7.77
CA GLY A 447 28.12 13.26 -8.48
C GLY A 447 28.77 11.96 -7.96
N LYS A 448 28.03 11.12 -7.24
CA LYS A 448 28.49 9.82 -6.72
C LYS A 448 27.63 8.66 -7.21
N PHE A 449 28.20 7.45 -7.19
CA PHE A 449 27.43 6.21 -7.28
C PHE A 449 26.90 5.88 -5.88
N VAL A 450 25.61 6.09 -5.65
CA VAL A 450 24.97 5.90 -4.34
C VAL A 450 24.10 4.65 -4.37
N ALA A 451 24.40 3.69 -3.49
CA ALA A 451 23.59 2.50 -3.31
C ALA A 451 22.70 2.65 -2.06
N ILE A 452 21.40 2.46 -2.21
CA ILE A 452 20.43 2.42 -1.11
C ILE A 452 20.15 0.94 -0.80
N THR A 453 20.62 0.47 0.36
CA THR A 453 20.54 -0.93 0.77
C THR A 453 19.64 -1.13 2.00
N GLY A 454 19.32 -2.38 2.31
CA GLY A 454 18.46 -2.80 3.42
C GLY A 454 17.58 -3.99 3.05
N VAL A 455 17.03 -4.66 4.05
CA VAL A 455 16.14 -5.83 3.89
C VAL A 455 14.87 -5.49 3.11
N SER A 456 14.20 -6.49 2.54
CA SER A 456 12.90 -6.30 1.88
C SER A 456 11.89 -5.74 2.89
N GLY A 457 11.06 -4.78 2.46
CA GLY A 457 10.14 -4.06 3.36
C GLY A 457 10.75 -2.93 4.20
N SER A 458 12.06 -2.69 4.19
CA SER A 458 12.69 -1.60 4.98
C SER A 458 12.30 -0.17 4.56
N GLY A 459 11.58 0.01 3.46
CA GLY A 459 11.14 1.32 2.97
C GLY A 459 12.03 1.93 1.88
N LYS A 460 12.94 1.15 1.26
CA LYS A 460 13.82 1.61 0.16
C LYS A 460 13.02 2.22 -1.01
N SER A 461 12.10 1.46 -1.59
CA SER A 461 11.25 1.94 -2.69
C SER A 461 10.33 3.08 -2.26
N THR A 462 9.86 3.08 -1.01
CA THR A 462 9.11 4.21 -0.47
C THR A 462 9.95 5.48 -0.46
N LEU A 463 11.20 5.41 -0.01
CA LEU A 463 12.09 6.56 0.04
C LEU A 463 12.47 7.05 -1.36
N VAL A 464 12.86 6.13 -2.25
CA VAL A 464 13.41 6.45 -3.57
C VAL A 464 12.32 6.75 -4.59
N VAL A 465 11.32 5.89 -4.72
CA VAL A 465 10.29 6.01 -5.75
C VAL A 465 9.14 6.87 -5.24
N GLU A 466 8.52 6.48 -4.12
CA GLU A 466 7.29 7.13 -3.64
C GLU A 466 7.53 8.56 -3.15
N VAL A 467 8.65 8.83 -2.48
CA VAL A 467 8.97 10.16 -1.97
C VAL A 467 9.86 10.93 -2.95
N LEU A 468 11.10 10.48 -3.17
CA LEU A 468 12.11 11.25 -3.91
C LEU A 468 11.75 11.40 -5.39
N TYR A 469 11.56 10.30 -6.11
CA TYR A 469 11.30 10.34 -7.55
C TYR A 469 9.96 11.01 -7.85
N LYS A 470 8.86 10.59 -7.22
CA LYS A 470 7.55 11.22 -7.47
C LYS A 470 7.58 12.72 -7.17
N LYS A 471 8.31 13.17 -6.14
CA LYS A 471 8.43 14.61 -5.86
C LYS A 471 9.23 15.33 -6.95
N LEU A 472 10.36 14.78 -7.37
CA LEU A 472 11.16 15.34 -8.46
C LEU A 472 10.38 15.33 -9.79
N ALA A 473 9.66 14.25 -10.10
CA ALA A 473 8.83 14.14 -11.29
C ALA A 473 7.63 15.09 -11.26
N GLN A 474 7.02 15.31 -10.09
CA GLN A 474 5.99 16.33 -9.92
C GLN A 474 6.54 17.73 -10.21
N LEU A 475 7.72 18.07 -9.69
CA LEU A 475 8.32 19.39 -9.85
C LEU A 475 8.88 19.64 -11.26
N MET A 476 9.55 18.63 -11.85
CA MET A 476 10.24 18.76 -13.14
C MET A 476 9.33 18.48 -14.33
N TYR A 477 8.37 17.55 -14.19
CA TYR A 477 7.54 17.06 -15.29
C TYR A 477 6.04 17.20 -15.07
N ARG A 478 5.61 17.71 -13.90
CA ARG A 478 4.19 17.79 -13.53
C ARG A 478 3.50 16.42 -13.56
N ALA A 479 4.21 15.39 -13.12
CA ALA A 479 3.64 14.05 -12.99
C ALA A 479 2.40 14.03 -12.06
N LYS A 480 1.40 13.22 -12.41
CA LYS A 480 0.11 13.10 -11.71
C LYS A 480 0.23 12.43 -10.33
N ALA A 481 1.23 11.59 -10.16
CA ALA A 481 1.39 10.80 -8.94
C ALA A 481 1.74 11.74 -7.78
N ARG A 482 0.90 11.74 -6.75
CA ARG A 482 1.17 12.50 -5.52
C ARG A 482 2.41 11.90 -4.84
N PRO A 483 3.42 12.72 -4.49
CA PRO A 483 4.56 12.22 -3.75
C PRO A 483 4.14 11.78 -2.35
N GLY A 484 4.80 10.76 -1.83
CA GLY A 484 4.63 10.29 -0.46
C GLY A 484 4.88 11.39 0.56
N ARG A 485 4.29 11.28 1.75
CA ARG A 485 4.40 12.27 2.82
C ARG A 485 5.86 12.57 3.18
N HIS A 486 6.25 13.83 3.05
CA HIS A 486 7.54 14.37 3.47
C HIS A 486 7.40 15.85 3.84
N ARG A 487 8.35 16.38 4.61
CA ARG A 487 8.34 17.79 5.02
C ARG A 487 8.89 18.71 3.92
N ALA A 488 10.04 18.37 3.36
CA ALA A 488 10.69 19.17 2.33
C ALA A 488 11.67 18.32 1.50
N LEU A 489 11.99 18.79 0.31
CA LEU A 489 13.04 18.26 -0.54
C LEU A 489 13.94 19.43 -0.97
N ASP A 490 15.18 19.46 -0.49
CA ASP A 490 16.15 20.53 -0.79
C ASP A 490 17.22 20.03 -1.78
N GLY A 491 17.93 20.96 -2.43
CA GLY A 491 19.02 20.65 -3.34
C GLY A 491 18.57 20.23 -4.75
N ILE A 492 17.34 20.61 -5.11
CA ILE A 492 16.71 20.33 -6.41
C ILE A 492 17.31 21.24 -7.49
N GLU A 493 17.75 22.44 -7.10
CA GLU A 493 18.42 23.43 -7.95
C GLU A 493 19.72 22.91 -8.58
N PHE A 494 20.28 21.81 -8.07
CA PHE A 494 21.46 21.15 -8.61
C PHE A 494 21.15 20.07 -9.65
N LEU A 495 19.86 19.91 -10.03
CA LEU A 495 19.39 18.87 -10.95
C LEU A 495 18.63 19.48 -12.12
N ASP A 496 19.03 19.11 -13.33
CA ASP A 496 18.31 19.50 -14.55
C ASP A 496 17.18 18.52 -14.91
N LYS A 497 17.38 17.23 -14.60
CA LYS A 497 16.53 16.13 -15.05
C LYS A 497 16.57 14.94 -14.09
N VAL A 498 15.46 14.25 -13.90
CA VAL A 498 15.36 12.95 -13.22
C VAL A 498 14.82 11.88 -14.17
N ILE A 499 15.42 10.70 -14.24
CA ILE A 499 14.93 9.60 -15.07
C ILE A 499 14.83 8.38 -14.18
N ASP A 500 13.65 7.78 -14.16
CA ASP A 500 13.40 6.47 -13.55
C ASP A 500 13.51 5.41 -14.64
N ILE A 501 14.22 4.33 -14.34
CA ILE A 501 14.48 3.21 -15.25
C ILE A 501 14.14 1.96 -14.43
N ASP A 502 12.88 1.56 -14.52
CA ASP A 502 12.32 0.34 -13.94
C ASP A 502 11.93 -0.65 -15.05
#